data_AF-A0A957N8C3-F1
#
_entry.id   AF-A0A957N8C3-F1
#
_cell.length_a   1.000
_cell.length_b   1.000
_cell.length_c   1.000
_cell.angle_alpha   90.00
_cell.angle_beta   90.00
_cell.angle_gamma   90.00
#
_symmetry.space_group_name_H-M   'P 1'
#
loop_
_entity.id
_entity.type
_entity.pdbx_description
1 polymer ?
#
loop_
_entity_poly.entity_id
_entity_poly.type
_entity_poly.pdbx_seq_one_letter_code
_entity_poly.pdbx_strand_id
1 'polypeptide(L)'
;MEEIGVRELKTHASEILRKVREERARYVVTYRGEPIGVLAPLDEDGKPPKEMRPDPWEELERLGEEIGRGWTSEKSSVEIISEMRR
;
A
#
# COMPACT_ATOMS: atom_id res chain seq x y z
N MET A 1 11.68 12.69 3.89
CA MET A 1 11.90 11.37 4.52
C MET A 1 13.41 11.24 4.66
N GLU A 2 13.91 10.84 5.83
CA GLU A 2 15.36 10.73 6.06
C GLU A 2 15.90 9.46 5.37
N GLU A 3 17.09 9.54 4.76
CA GLU A 3 17.71 8.40 4.10
C GLU A 3 18.74 7.74 5.02
N ILE A 4 18.70 6.41 5.11
CA ILE A 4 19.65 5.63 5.90
C ILE A 4 20.26 4.54 5.04
N GLY A 5 21.57 4.38 5.11
CA GLY A 5 22.24 3.27 4.44
C GLY A 5 21.99 1.94 5.15
N VAL A 6 21.97 0.83 4.42
CA VAL A 6 21.86 -0.52 5.02
C VAL A 6 22.90 -0.82 6.11
N ARG A 7 24.09 -0.22 6.03
CA ARG A 7 25.15 -0.40 7.02
C ARG A 7 24.83 0.34 8.31
N GLU A 8 24.34 1.56 8.20
CA GLU A 8 23.91 2.38 9.33
C GLU A 8 22.68 1.76 10.00
N LEU A 9 21.71 1.32 9.21
CA LEU A 9 20.55 0.58 9.70
C LEU A 9 20.97 -0.65 10.51
N LYS A 10 21.97 -1.43 10.04
CA LYS A 10 22.48 -2.59 10.76
C LYS A 10 23.18 -2.20 12.08
N THR A 11 23.99 -1.14 12.07
CA THR A 11 24.76 -0.70 13.25
C THR A 11 23.86 -0.09 14.33
N HIS A 12 22.84 0.68 13.94
CA HIS A 12 21.98 1.46 14.84
C HIS A 12 20.53 0.96 14.88
N ALA A 13 20.30 -0.30 14.51
CA ALA A 13 18.96 -0.89 14.35
C ALA A 13 18.03 -0.60 15.53
N SER A 14 18.50 -0.84 16.77
CA SER A 14 17.69 -0.66 17.98
C SER A 14 17.29 0.80 18.22
N GLU A 15 18.18 1.75 17.94
CA GLU A 15 17.86 3.17 18.06
C GLU A 15 16.88 3.62 16.98
N ILE A 16 17.14 3.21 15.73
CA ILE A 16 16.29 3.55 14.59
C ILE A 16 14.88 3.00 14.82
N LEU A 17 14.75 1.73 15.22
CA LEU A 17 13.45 1.12 15.53
C LEU A 17 12.73 1.79 16.70
N ARG A 18 13.47 2.28 17.71
CA ARG A 18 12.89 3.07 18.80
C ARG A 18 12.31 4.38 18.28
N LYS A 19 13.02 5.11 17.41
CA LYS A 19 12.49 6.33 16.76
C LYS A 19 11.27 6.02 15.88
N VAL A 20 11.30 4.91 15.12
CA VAL A 20 10.13 4.47 14.33
C VAL A 20 8.93 4.20 15.24
N ARG A 21 9.13 3.53 16.38
CA ARG A 21 8.05 3.19 17.32
C ARG A 21 7.51 4.41 18.09
N GLU A 22 8.39 5.23 18.64
CA GLU A 22 8.04 6.28 19.60
C GLU A 22 7.74 7.62 18.92
N GLU A 23 8.50 7.97 17.88
CA GLU A 23 8.39 9.25 17.17
C GLU A 23 7.65 9.10 15.84
N ARG A 24 7.20 7.88 15.50
CA ARG A 24 6.60 7.54 14.20
C ARG A 24 7.49 7.94 13.01
N ALA A 25 8.81 7.91 13.20
CA ALA A 25 9.80 8.27 12.18
C ALA A 25 9.72 7.35 10.95
N ARG A 26 9.98 7.92 9.76
CA ARG A 26 9.98 7.20 8.47
C ARG A 26 11.33 7.39 7.78
N TYR A 27 11.93 6.29 7.34
CA TYR A 27 13.24 6.28 6.69
C TYR A 27 13.18 5.61 5.33
N VAL A 28 13.88 6.16 4.34
CA VAL A 28 14.21 5.46 3.09
C VAL A 28 15.49 4.69 3.33
N VAL A 29 15.47 3.38 3.11
CA VAL A 29 16.65 2.52 3.23
C VAL A 29 17.36 2.47 1.87
N THR A 30 18.65 2.77 1.86
CA THR A 30 19.47 2.80 0.64
C THR A 30 20.57 1.73 0.65
N TYR A 31 20.88 1.20 -0.53
CA TYR A 31 22.02 0.33 -0.78
C TYR A 31 22.94 0.98 -1.82
N ARG A 32 24.15 1.37 -1.40
CA ARG A 32 25.11 2.12 -2.24
C ARG A 32 24.53 3.42 -2.82
N GLY A 33 23.69 4.12 -2.05
CA GLY A 33 23.03 5.36 -2.45
C GLY A 33 21.71 5.17 -3.20
N GLU A 34 21.39 3.95 -3.62
CA GLU A 34 20.14 3.65 -4.30
C GLU A 34 19.04 3.27 -3.31
N PRO A 35 17.85 3.91 -3.35
CA PRO A 35 16.70 3.52 -2.54
C PRO A 35 16.25 2.08 -2.82
N ILE A 36 16.11 1.26 -1.77
CA ILE A 36 15.69 -0.14 -1.87
C ILE A 36 14.45 -0.49 -1.04
N GLY A 37 14.03 0.39 -0.13
CA GLY A 37 12.88 0.14 0.72
C GLY A 37 12.60 1.28 1.68
N VAL A 38 11.55 1.11 2.47
CA VAL A 38 11.12 2.09 3.47
C VAL A 38 10.96 1.39 4.81
N LEU A 39 11.45 2.01 5.87
CA LEU A 39 11.16 1.64 7.25
C LEU A 39 10.20 2.69 7.83
N ALA A 40 8.98 2.25 8.13
CA ALA A 40 7.91 3.11 8.62
C ALA A 40 7.15 2.42 9.77
N PRO A 41 6.51 3.18 10.66
CA PRO A 41 5.67 2.61 11.70
C PRO A 41 4.44 1.95 11.07
N LEU A 42 3.99 0.87 11.69
CA LEU A 42 2.69 0.29 11.37
C LEU A 42 1.57 1.16 11.96
N ASP A 43 0.39 1.08 11.34
CA ASP A 43 -0.85 1.57 11.92
C ASP A 43 -1.30 0.66 13.08
N GLU A 44 -2.30 1.09 13.85
CA GLU A 44 -2.79 0.36 15.04
C GLU A 44 -3.25 -1.07 14.72
N ASP A 45 -3.76 -1.28 13.52
CA ASP A 45 -4.18 -2.54 12.92
C ASP A 45 -3.02 -3.41 12.41
N GLY A 46 -1.77 -3.03 12.69
CA GLY A 46 -0.56 -3.79 12.33
C GLY A 46 -0.24 -3.77 10.84
N LYS A 47 -0.88 -2.89 10.08
CA LYS A 47 -0.74 -2.76 8.63
C LYS A 47 0.19 -1.58 8.29
N PRO A 48 0.80 -1.56 7.09
CA PRO A 48 1.54 -0.39 6.62
C PRO A 48 0.68 0.88 6.66
N PRO A 49 1.25 2.09 6.74
CA PRO A 49 0.49 3.34 6.66
C PRO A 49 -0.43 3.34 5.45
N LYS A 50 -1.68 3.83 5.59
CA LYS A 50 -2.66 3.90 4.48
C LYS A 50 -2.09 4.49 3.18
N GLU A 51 -1.23 5.50 3.31
CA GLU A 51 -0.55 6.21 2.22
C GLU A 51 0.41 5.32 1.41
N MET A 52 0.87 4.21 2.00
CA MET A 52 1.76 3.23 1.40
C MET A 52 1.04 1.97 0.95
N ARG A 53 -0.28 1.88 1.16
CA ARG A 53 -1.11 0.78 0.67
C ARG A 53 -1.52 1.06 -0.78
N PRO A 54 -1.71 0.03 -1.61
CA PRO A 54 -2.29 0.20 -2.95
C PRO A 54 -3.63 0.95 -2.88
N ASP A 55 -3.94 1.76 -3.90
CA ASP A 55 -5.22 2.45 -3.97
C ASP A 55 -6.36 1.41 -4.06
N PRO A 56 -7.27 1.35 -3.08
CA PRO A 56 -8.41 0.45 -3.14
C PRO A 56 -9.30 0.68 -4.37
N TRP A 57 -9.29 1.89 -4.93
CA TRP A 57 -10.04 2.22 -6.14
C TRP A 57 -9.44 1.57 -7.38
N GLU A 58 -8.11 1.58 -7.52
CA GLU A 58 -7.42 0.87 -8.60
C GLU A 58 -7.70 -0.64 -8.56
N GLU A 59 -7.71 -1.24 -7.37
CA GLU A 59 -8.04 -2.65 -7.22
C GLU A 59 -9.50 -2.95 -7.58
N LEU A 60 -10.42 -2.05 -7.21
CA LEU A 60 -11.83 -2.16 -7.58
C LEU A 60 -12.00 -2.08 -9.11
N GLU A 61 -11.32 -1.14 -9.77
CA GLU A 61 -11.36 -1.01 -11.23
C GLU A 61 -10.79 -2.25 -11.92
N ARG A 62 -9.63 -2.75 -11.46
CA ARG A 62 -9.00 -3.98 -11.97
C ARG A 62 -9.95 -5.17 -11.88
N LEU A 63 -10.61 -5.35 -10.73
CA LEU A 63 -11.59 -6.41 -10.51
C LEU A 63 -12.82 -6.22 -11.41
N GLY A 64 -13.27 -4.98 -11.59
CA GLY A 64 -14.37 -4.65 -12.50
C GLY A 64 -14.07 -5.05 -13.95
N GLU A 65 -12.87 -4.74 -14.45
CA GLU A 65 -12.44 -5.17 -15.78
C GLU A 65 -12.35 -6.70 -15.90
N GLU A 66 -11.84 -7.37 -14.86
CA GLU A 66 -11.73 -8.83 -14.83
C GLU A 66 -13.10 -9.51 -14.92
N ILE A 67 -14.07 -9.01 -14.15
CA ILE A 67 -15.47 -9.46 -14.21
C ILE A 67 -16.07 -9.16 -15.59
N GLY A 68 -15.80 -7.97 -16.14
CA GLY A 68 -16.27 -7.57 -17.47
C GLY A 68 -15.76 -8.47 -18.60
N ARG A 69 -14.52 -8.95 -18.52
CA ARG A 69 -13.97 -9.91 -19.50
C ARG A 69 -14.70 -11.25 -19.51
N GLY A 70 -15.24 -11.66 -18.37
CA GLY A 70 -16.02 -12.89 -18.21
C GLY A 70 -17.54 -12.70 -18.34
N TRP A 71 -18.00 -11.54 -18.82
CA TRP A 71 -19.42 -11.22 -18.84
C TRP A 71 -20.18 -12.06 -19.89
N THR A 72 -21.21 -12.79 -19.44
CA THR A 72 -21.98 -13.71 -20.28
C THR A 72 -23.41 -13.25 -20.56
N SER A 73 -23.88 -12.20 -19.88
CA SER A 73 -25.22 -11.66 -20.08
C SER A 73 -25.27 -10.73 -21.29
N GLU A 74 -26.32 -10.85 -22.09
CA GLU A 74 -26.59 -9.92 -23.20
C GLU A 74 -26.91 -8.49 -22.70
N LYS A 75 -27.42 -8.38 -21.47
CA LYS A 75 -27.66 -7.09 -20.81
C LYS A 75 -26.41 -6.62 -20.08
N SER A 76 -26.16 -5.32 -20.13
CA SER A 76 -25.13 -4.65 -19.31
C SER A 76 -25.49 -4.68 -17.82
N SER A 77 -24.49 -4.52 -16.96
CA SER A 77 -24.68 -4.49 -15.50
C SER A 77 -25.60 -3.34 -15.07
N VAL A 78 -25.57 -2.21 -15.78
CA VAL A 78 -26.44 -1.05 -15.52
C VAL A 78 -27.90 -1.37 -15.83
N GLU A 79 -28.17 -2.07 -16.93
CA GLU A 79 -29.54 -2.46 -17.31
C GLU A 79 -30.16 -3.39 -16.27
N ILE A 80 -29.42 -4.41 -15.83
CA ILE A 80 -29.87 -5.35 -14.80
C ILE A 80 -30.23 -4.61 -13.50
N ILE A 81 -29.36 -3.71 -13.03
CA ILE A 81 -29.61 -2.93 -11.80
C ILE A 81 -30.82 -2.01 -11.97
N SER A 82 -31.01 -1.42 -13.16
CA SER A 82 -32.14 -0.52 -13.44
C SER A 82 -33.49 -1.25 -13.44
N GLU A 83 -33.51 -2.54 -13.81
CA GLU A 83 -34.70 -3.39 -13.76
C GLU A 83 -35.04 -3.79 -12.32
N MET A 84 -34.04 -4.08 -11.47
CA MET A 84 -34.26 -4.45 -10.06
C MET A 84 -34.77 -3.32 -9.17
N ARG A 85 -34.55 -2.05 -9.56
CA ARG A 85 -35.01 -0.88 -8.80
C ARG A 85 -36.46 -0.47 -9.11
N ARG A 86 -37.12 -1.15 -10.06
CA ARG A 86 -38.53 -0.92 -10.43
C ARG A 86 -39.43 -1.95 -9.81
#